data_AF-A0A6I9TXU6-F1
#
_entry.id   AF-A0A6I9TXU6-F1
#
_cell.length_a   1.000
_cell.length_b   1.000
_cell.length_c   1.000
_cell.angle_alpha   90.00
_cell.angle_beta   90.00
_cell.angle_gamma   90.00
#
_symmetry.space_group_name_H-M   'P 1'
#
loop_
_entity.id
_entity.type
_entity.pdbx_description
1 polymer ?
#
loop_
_entity_poly.entity_id
_entity_poly.type
_entity_poly.pdbx_seq_one_letter_code
_entity_poly.pdbx_strand_id
1 'polypeptide(L)'
;MTIMRTIGRLLLQESSASSPPRWLCTAAEKAAPGPKQRRKTVIFHKVAKANSKSTVPDILDKWVSEGKEVRRYDITDLSNYFRKHKKFQAALQLYDWMQSSKLELTDADHAIRIDLLCKTGGVASAEKYFNSLQVSDKTRKTYGALLGCYCKERVLDKALEIFEEMKVSNYMSTLNYNNLASLYYSMEQPAKVVSLVQEMEENNIAPDIYTYNLLINSYAAMKNLDAIDEVLEKMKSNNMDCNLFTYGNMATIYCNSGLHEKANAFLGLMENMKMQPDDDVFEACRTRIKLYSEMNNRSGVNRTWEALKSAFPTPNNTSYLFMLLALSKLGDQENLEKLFKEWEEGCSSYDYRLPNVLLEYYINRNMIEEASSLYDSLANRGDEPNLRTLNLFAALCVKTSQIDLALKYLETGLSKAKPGKRKWFPTDETIKFFLNYFQGNNDADRAEKFIQIMKKTNRVDTNSLLSNIKASDSGI
;
A
#
# COMPACT_ATOMS: atom_id res chain seq x y z
N MET A 1 23.53 -26.22 17.17
CA MET A 1 23.59 -24.79 17.55
C MET A 1 24.36 -23.92 16.55
N THR A 2 25.27 -24.48 15.74
CA THR A 2 26.07 -23.75 14.73
C THR A 2 25.28 -23.38 13.45
N ILE A 3 24.31 -24.22 13.05
CA ILE A 3 23.45 -24.00 11.85
C ILE A 3 22.56 -22.75 11.97
N MET A 4 22.06 -22.45 13.18
CA MET A 4 21.26 -21.23 13.44
C MET A 4 22.08 -19.93 13.31
N ARG A 5 23.40 -19.97 13.58
CA ARG A 5 24.28 -18.79 13.48
C ARG A 5 24.72 -18.49 12.04
N THR A 6 24.78 -19.50 11.17
CA THR A 6 25.16 -19.33 9.76
C THR A 6 23.99 -18.80 8.92
N ILE A 7 22.76 -19.24 9.21
CA ILE A 7 21.54 -18.72 8.57
C ILE A 7 21.36 -17.22 8.87
N GLY A 8 21.71 -16.78 10.08
CA GLY A 8 21.66 -15.36 10.47
C GLY A 8 22.64 -14.45 9.71
N ARG A 9 23.71 -14.99 9.09
CA ARG A 9 24.68 -14.21 8.31
C ARG A 9 24.38 -14.17 6.81
N LEU A 10 23.57 -15.10 6.30
CA LEU A 10 23.13 -15.14 4.89
C LEU A 10 21.84 -14.34 4.65
N LEU A 11 21.13 -13.97 5.70
CA LEU A 11 19.82 -13.31 5.66
C LEU A 11 19.85 -11.81 5.99
N LEU A 12 21.03 -11.18 6.04
CA LEU A 12 21.11 -9.71 6.11
C LEU A 12 20.85 -9.11 4.72
N GLN A 13 19.60 -9.22 4.27
CA GLN A 13 18.98 -8.15 3.50
C GLN A 13 18.17 -7.29 4.46
N GLU A 14 18.44 -5.99 4.38
CA GLU A 14 17.80 -4.85 5.02
C GLU A 14 16.37 -5.11 5.48
N SER A 15 16.08 -4.65 6.71
CA SER A 15 14.71 -4.47 7.19
C SER A 15 13.88 -3.89 6.05
N SER A 16 12.86 -4.64 5.63
CA SER A 16 11.99 -4.21 4.56
C SER A 16 11.48 -2.81 4.86
N ALA A 17 11.92 -1.83 4.06
CA ALA A 17 11.41 -0.48 4.11
C ALA A 17 9.89 -0.55 4.13
N SER A 18 9.26 -0.17 5.25
CA SER A 18 7.84 0.14 5.22
C SER A 18 7.74 1.39 4.36
N SER A 19 7.33 1.22 3.10
CA SER A 19 6.88 2.36 2.31
C SER A 19 5.86 3.12 3.17
N PRO A 20 5.94 4.45 3.27
CA PRO A 20 4.92 5.21 3.99
C PRO A 20 3.55 4.75 3.49
N PRO A 21 2.58 4.46 4.37
CA PRO A 21 1.24 4.08 3.96
C PRO A 21 0.76 4.96 2.81
N ARG A 22 0.11 4.36 1.79
CA ARG A 22 -0.26 5.02 0.52
C ARG A 22 -1.06 6.33 0.69
N TRP A 23 -1.58 6.58 1.88
CA TRP A 23 -2.40 7.72 2.29
C TRP A 23 -1.63 8.78 3.12
N LEU A 24 -0.38 8.54 3.52
CA LEU A 24 0.53 9.61 3.96
C LEU A 24 0.88 10.58 2.81
N CYS A 25 0.72 10.20 1.55
CA CYS A 25 1.10 11.04 0.40
C CYS A 25 0.02 12.01 -0.10
N THR A 26 -1.12 12.13 0.58
CA THR A 26 -2.17 13.08 0.18
C THR A 26 -2.78 13.78 1.38
N ALA A 27 -2.12 14.84 1.84
CA ALA A 27 -2.85 15.95 2.43
C ALA A 27 -3.63 16.61 1.30
N ALA A 28 -4.94 16.38 1.25
CA ALA A 28 -5.85 17.23 0.50
C ALA A 28 -6.71 17.93 1.55
N GLU A 29 -6.86 19.25 1.44
CA GLU A 29 -7.87 19.98 2.23
C GLU A 29 -9.21 19.25 2.10
N LYS A 30 -9.88 18.98 3.23
CA LYS A 30 -11.27 18.54 3.22
C LYS A 30 -12.09 19.61 2.49
N ALA A 31 -12.50 19.31 1.27
CA ALA A 31 -13.42 20.17 0.54
C ALA A 31 -14.75 20.23 1.31
N ALA A 32 -15.32 21.43 1.42
CA ALA A 32 -16.68 21.63 1.90
C ALA A 32 -17.66 20.72 1.15
N PRO A 33 -18.77 20.26 1.77
CA PRO A 33 -19.73 19.36 1.14
C PRO A 33 -20.18 19.95 -0.19
N GLY A 34 -19.79 19.28 -1.27
CA GLY A 34 -20.06 19.73 -2.62
C GLY A 34 -21.56 19.78 -2.90
N PRO A 35 -22.02 20.64 -3.82
CA PRO A 35 -23.43 20.70 -4.20
C PRO A 35 -23.90 19.34 -4.75
N LYS A 36 -25.20 19.04 -4.55
CA LYS A 36 -25.88 17.82 -5.00
C LYS A 36 -25.39 17.39 -6.38
N GLN A 37 -25.00 16.11 -6.49
CA GLN A 37 -24.30 15.56 -7.64
C GLN A 37 -25.14 15.71 -8.93
N ARG A 38 -24.76 16.68 -9.75
CA ARG A 38 -25.43 16.98 -11.02
C ARG A 38 -25.20 15.84 -12.01
N ARG A 39 -26.20 15.52 -12.83
CA ARG A 39 -26.05 14.56 -13.93
C ARG A 39 -24.92 15.02 -14.87
N LYS A 40 -23.97 14.11 -15.13
CA LYS A 40 -22.84 14.35 -16.03
C LYS A 40 -23.33 14.62 -17.45
N THR A 41 -22.71 15.59 -18.12
CA THR A 41 -23.12 16.06 -19.45
C THR A 41 -22.76 15.07 -20.56
N VAL A 42 -23.32 15.26 -21.75
CA VAL A 42 -23.00 14.41 -22.92
C VAL A 42 -21.53 14.54 -23.30
N ILE A 43 -20.96 15.75 -23.23
CA ILE A 43 -19.54 15.98 -23.52
C ILE A 43 -18.64 15.27 -22.51
N PHE A 44 -19.01 15.24 -21.23
CA PHE A 44 -18.29 14.47 -20.21
C PHE A 44 -18.13 13.00 -20.63
N HIS A 45 -19.22 12.34 -21.02
CA HIS A 45 -19.19 10.93 -21.39
C HIS A 45 -18.41 10.66 -22.68
N LYS A 46 -18.42 11.60 -23.64
CA LYS A 46 -17.63 11.49 -24.87
C LYS A 46 -16.12 11.61 -24.57
N VAL A 47 -15.73 12.65 -23.83
CA VAL A 47 -14.32 12.93 -23.52
C VAL A 47 -13.75 11.92 -22.53
N ALA A 48 -14.52 11.42 -21.56
CA ALA A 48 -14.09 10.37 -20.64
C ALA A 48 -13.66 9.06 -21.34
N LYS A 49 -14.22 8.81 -22.53
CA LYS A 49 -13.91 7.66 -23.40
C LYS A 49 -12.78 7.92 -24.41
N ALA A 50 -12.13 9.08 -24.35
CA ALA A 50 -10.99 9.40 -25.21
C ALA A 50 -9.92 8.30 -25.14
N ASN A 51 -9.33 7.99 -26.29
CA ASN A 51 -8.34 6.94 -26.48
C ASN A 51 -7.30 7.39 -27.53
N SER A 52 -6.38 6.52 -27.92
CA SER A 52 -5.32 6.86 -28.87
C SER A 52 -5.80 7.29 -30.27
N LYS A 53 -7.03 6.97 -30.66
CA LYS A 53 -7.61 7.33 -31.98
C LYS A 53 -8.37 8.66 -31.97
N SER A 54 -8.74 9.17 -30.80
CA SER A 54 -9.42 10.46 -30.66
C SER A 54 -8.99 11.07 -29.33
N THR A 55 -8.10 12.05 -29.41
CA THR A 55 -7.54 12.72 -28.25
C THR A 55 -8.57 13.65 -27.60
N VAL A 56 -8.31 14.09 -26.37
CA VAL A 56 -9.21 15.03 -25.67
C VAL A 56 -9.44 16.31 -26.50
N PRO A 57 -8.41 16.95 -27.08
CA PRO A 57 -8.57 18.12 -27.95
C PRO A 57 -9.44 17.82 -29.18
N ASP A 58 -9.20 16.72 -29.90
CA ASP A 58 -9.98 16.38 -31.12
C ASP A 58 -11.48 16.31 -30.84
N ILE A 59 -11.86 15.72 -29.69
CA ILE A 59 -13.26 15.58 -29.29
C ILE A 59 -13.87 16.93 -28.93
N LEU A 60 -13.10 17.79 -28.25
CA LEU A 60 -13.54 19.13 -27.84
C LEU A 60 -13.65 20.08 -29.05
N ASP A 61 -12.67 20.08 -29.94
CA ASP A 61 -12.68 20.88 -31.17
C ASP A 61 -13.85 20.45 -32.07
N LYS A 62 -14.09 19.15 -32.23
CA LYS A 62 -15.28 18.66 -32.92
C LYS A 62 -16.57 19.16 -32.27
N TRP A 63 -16.66 19.10 -30.94
CA TRP A 63 -17.84 19.56 -30.20
C TRP A 63 -18.11 21.06 -30.41
N VAL A 64 -17.05 21.88 -30.36
CA VAL A 64 -17.15 23.33 -30.61
C VAL A 64 -17.50 23.61 -32.07
N SER A 65 -16.93 22.86 -33.03
CA SER A 65 -17.25 23.00 -34.46
C SER A 65 -18.71 22.67 -34.79
N GLU A 66 -19.37 21.82 -33.98
CA GLU A 66 -20.81 21.53 -34.05
C GLU A 66 -21.67 22.68 -33.46
N GLY A 67 -21.07 23.82 -33.09
CA GLY A 67 -21.75 24.97 -32.49
C GLY A 67 -22.12 24.78 -31.02
N LYS A 68 -21.54 23.78 -30.34
CA LYS A 68 -21.87 23.46 -28.95
C LYS A 68 -20.82 24.03 -28.00
N GLU A 69 -21.29 24.64 -26.93
CA GLU A 69 -20.43 25.23 -25.89
C GLU A 69 -19.84 24.15 -24.96
N VAL A 70 -18.59 24.37 -24.52
CA VAL A 70 -17.95 23.64 -23.43
C VAL A 70 -17.90 24.57 -22.22
N ARG A 71 -18.64 24.25 -21.15
CA ARG A 71 -18.77 25.14 -20.00
C ARG A 71 -17.68 24.85 -18.95
N ARG A 72 -17.40 25.84 -18.10
CA ARG A 72 -16.36 25.74 -17.06
C ARG A 72 -16.53 24.51 -16.15
N TYR A 73 -17.75 24.16 -15.77
CA TYR A 73 -17.99 22.98 -14.94
C TYR A 73 -17.75 21.66 -15.69
N ASP A 74 -17.88 21.62 -17.03
CA ASP A 74 -17.54 20.43 -17.83
C ASP A 74 -16.04 20.15 -17.73
N ILE A 75 -15.22 21.20 -17.80
CA ILE A 75 -13.77 21.14 -17.60
C ILE A 75 -13.44 20.65 -16.19
N THR A 76 -14.02 21.26 -15.14
CA THR A 76 -13.76 20.87 -13.75
C THR A 76 -14.12 19.40 -13.50
N ASP A 77 -15.26 18.95 -14.02
CA ASP A 77 -15.71 17.57 -13.90
C ASP A 77 -14.79 16.58 -14.60
N LEU A 78 -14.38 16.90 -15.84
CA LEU A 78 -13.44 16.08 -16.62
C LEU A 78 -12.05 16.04 -15.98
N SER A 79 -11.53 17.18 -15.53
CA SER A 79 -10.25 17.29 -14.82
C SER A 79 -10.26 16.42 -13.56
N ASN A 80 -11.29 16.55 -12.73
CA ASN A 80 -11.44 15.73 -11.52
C ASN A 80 -11.57 14.24 -11.84
N TYR A 81 -12.34 13.87 -12.87
CA TYR A 81 -12.46 12.48 -13.33
C TYR A 81 -11.11 11.91 -13.77
N PHE A 82 -10.39 12.59 -14.67
CA PHE A 82 -9.11 12.11 -15.16
C PHE A 82 -8.06 12.02 -14.04
N ARG A 83 -7.99 13.02 -13.15
CA ARG A 83 -7.08 13.00 -11.99
C ARG A 83 -7.40 11.86 -11.03
N LYS A 84 -8.68 11.64 -10.71
CA LYS A 84 -9.14 10.53 -9.84
C LYS A 84 -8.76 9.16 -10.43
N HIS A 85 -8.88 9.00 -11.74
CA HIS A 85 -8.53 7.78 -12.46
C HIS A 85 -7.06 7.71 -12.92
N LYS A 86 -6.20 8.63 -12.45
CA LYS A 86 -4.76 8.71 -12.78
C LYS A 86 -4.46 8.82 -14.28
N LYS A 87 -5.41 9.31 -15.07
CA LYS A 87 -5.24 9.64 -16.50
C LYS A 87 -4.63 11.04 -16.66
N PHE A 88 -3.43 11.24 -16.09
CA PHE A 88 -2.82 12.58 -16.00
C PHE A 88 -2.55 13.22 -17.36
N GLN A 89 -2.16 12.44 -18.36
CA GLN A 89 -1.94 12.95 -19.73
C GLN A 89 -3.23 13.49 -20.36
N ALA A 90 -4.36 12.79 -20.19
CA ALA A 90 -5.64 13.25 -20.71
C ALA A 90 -6.12 14.52 -19.98
N ALA A 91 -5.86 14.61 -18.67
CA ALA A 91 -6.10 15.84 -17.91
C ALA A 91 -5.22 16.99 -18.42
N LEU A 92 -3.94 16.76 -18.69
CA LEU A 92 -3.05 17.80 -19.20
C LEU A 92 -3.50 18.30 -20.59
N GLN A 93 -3.87 17.38 -21.48
CA GLN A 93 -4.44 17.72 -22.79
C GLN A 93 -5.69 18.63 -22.69
N LEU A 94 -6.51 18.46 -21.66
CA LEU A 94 -7.66 19.34 -21.41
C LEU A 94 -7.20 20.78 -21.13
N TYR A 95 -6.16 20.96 -20.32
CA TYR A 95 -5.61 22.29 -20.01
C TYR A 95 -4.82 22.89 -21.20
N ASP A 96 -4.13 22.06 -21.99
CA ASP A 96 -3.49 22.50 -23.23
C ASP A 96 -4.53 23.02 -24.22
N TRP A 97 -5.65 22.30 -24.35
CA TRP A 97 -6.78 22.74 -25.17
C TRP A 97 -7.34 24.08 -24.68
N MET A 98 -7.61 24.22 -23.37
CA MET A 98 -8.10 25.49 -22.80
C MET A 98 -7.19 26.68 -23.14
N GLN A 99 -5.87 26.49 -23.03
CA GLN A 99 -4.90 27.53 -23.34
C GLN A 99 -4.91 27.86 -24.84
N SER A 100 -4.96 26.83 -25.72
CA SER A 100 -5.02 27.03 -27.17
C SER A 100 -6.30 27.72 -27.64
N SER A 101 -7.43 27.46 -26.96
CA SER A 101 -8.72 28.09 -27.18
C SER A 101 -8.84 29.48 -26.53
N LYS A 102 -7.76 30.00 -25.93
CA LYS A 102 -7.70 31.30 -25.25
C LYS A 102 -8.74 31.46 -24.14
N LEU A 103 -9.09 30.37 -23.46
CA LEU A 103 -9.91 30.44 -22.25
C LEU A 103 -9.06 30.97 -21.09
N GLU A 104 -9.62 31.90 -20.33
CA GLU A 104 -8.95 32.41 -19.13
C GLU A 104 -8.76 31.30 -18.11
N LEU A 105 -7.51 31.08 -17.72
CA LEU A 105 -7.13 30.12 -16.69
C LEU A 105 -7.19 30.82 -15.32
N THR A 106 -7.82 30.18 -14.36
CA THR A 106 -7.84 30.69 -12.98
C THR A 106 -6.57 30.27 -12.24
N ASP A 107 -6.28 30.91 -11.10
CA ASP A 107 -5.18 30.53 -10.19
C ASP A 107 -5.16 29.02 -9.86
N ALA A 108 -6.34 28.42 -9.67
CA ALA A 108 -6.53 27.00 -9.44
C ALA A 108 -6.22 26.15 -10.68
N ASP A 109 -6.50 26.63 -11.90
CA ASP A 109 -6.12 25.92 -13.12
C ASP A 109 -4.61 25.88 -13.28
N HIS A 110 -3.92 26.99 -13.03
CA HIS A 110 -2.47 27.06 -13.05
C HIS A 110 -1.87 26.06 -12.04
N ALA A 111 -2.40 26.03 -10.81
CA ALA A 111 -1.98 25.07 -9.79
C ALA A 111 -2.21 23.59 -10.21
N ILE A 112 -3.37 23.28 -10.78
CA ILE A 112 -3.66 21.91 -11.28
C ILE A 112 -2.71 21.56 -12.44
N ARG A 113 -2.46 22.49 -13.35
CA ARG A 113 -1.57 22.27 -14.49
C ARG A 113 -0.12 22.03 -14.06
N ILE A 114 0.37 22.74 -13.04
CA ILE A 114 1.68 22.48 -12.41
C ILE A 114 1.75 21.03 -11.90
N ASP A 115 0.77 20.57 -11.11
CA ASP A 115 0.70 19.18 -10.59
C ASP A 115 0.63 18.14 -11.73
N LEU A 116 -0.10 18.44 -12.82
CA LEU A 116 -0.20 17.56 -13.99
C LEU A 116 1.13 17.49 -14.77
N LEU A 117 1.76 18.63 -15.05
CA LEU A 117 3.05 18.69 -15.74
C LEU A 117 4.13 17.95 -14.96
N CYS A 118 4.13 18.07 -13.63
CA CYS A 118 5.05 17.30 -12.78
C CYS A 118 4.84 15.79 -12.96
N LYS A 119 3.59 15.33 -12.96
CA LYS A 119 3.24 13.90 -13.06
C LYS A 119 3.48 13.29 -14.44
N THR A 120 3.47 14.09 -15.51
CA THR A 120 3.63 13.59 -16.89
C THR A 120 5.04 13.84 -17.44
N GLY A 121 5.67 14.95 -17.07
CA GLY A 121 6.95 15.41 -17.61
C GLY A 121 8.01 15.72 -16.53
N GLY A 122 7.77 15.34 -15.28
CA GLY A 122 8.68 15.54 -14.15
C GLY A 122 8.74 16.98 -13.65
N VAL A 123 9.52 17.17 -12.59
CA VAL A 123 9.68 18.45 -11.88
C VAL A 123 10.12 19.59 -12.81
N ALA A 124 11.06 19.33 -13.73
CA ALA A 124 11.56 20.34 -14.67
C ALA A 124 10.45 20.93 -15.57
N SER A 125 9.46 20.11 -15.96
CA SER A 125 8.32 20.58 -16.76
C SER A 125 7.41 21.50 -15.95
N ALA A 126 7.19 21.18 -14.68
CA ALA A 126 6.42 22.01 -13.76
C ALA A 126 7.11 23.36 -13.48
N GLU A 127 8.42 23.34 -13.22
CA GLU A 127 9.24 24.55 -13.03
C GLU A 127 9.22 25.47 -14.24
N LYS A 128 9.43 24.92 -15.44
CA LYS A 128 9.41 25.69 -16.69
C LYS A 128 8.09 26.44 -16.85
N TYR A 129 6.97 25.77 -16.57
CA TYR A 129 5.66 26.39 -16.64
C TYR A 129 5.48 27.46 -15.56
N PHE A 130 5.80 27.16 -14.30
CA PHE A 130 5.72 28.12 -13.19
C PHE A 130 6.54 29.39 -13.45
N ASN A 131 7.75 29.25 -13.98
CA ASN A 131 8.62 30.38 -14.31
C ASN A 131 8.10 31.22 -15.47
N SER A 132 7.31 30.62 -16.37
CA SER A 132 6.67 31.35 -17.49
C SER A 132 5.40 32.11 -17.08
N LEU A 133 4.89 31.89 -15.86
CA LEU A 133 3.70 32.59 -15.36
C LEU A 133 4.00 34.07 -15.11
N GLN A 134 3.00 34.91 -15.38
CA GLN A 134 3.04 36.31 -14.98
C GLN A 134 3.07 36.42 -13.45
N VAL A 135 3.61 37.52 -12.93
CA VAL A 135 3.68 37.76 -11.48
C VAL A 135 2.29 37.70 -10.83
N SER A 136 1.25 38.19 -11.53
CA SER A 136 -0.15 38.13 -11.07
C SER A 136 -0.68 36.69 -10.90
N ASP A 137 -0.15 35.74 -11.67
CA ASP A 137 -0.62 34.35 -11.67
C ASP A 137 0.16 33.49 -10.66
N LYS A 138 1.30 33.99 -10.15
CA LYS A 138 2.10 33.38 -9.09
C LYS A 138 1.48 33.60 -7.72
N THR A 139 0.35 32.93 -7.47
CA THR A 139 -0.41 33.00 -6.23
C THR A 139 -0.03 31.91 -5.23
N ARG A 140 -0.54 32.01 -4.00
CA ARG A 140 -0.47 30.96 -2.96
C ARG A 140 -0.75 29.55 -3.47
N LYS A 141 -1.72 29.38 -4.39
CA LYS A 141 -2.07 28.06 -4.95
C LYS A 141 -0.99 27.52 -5.88
N THR A 142 -0.39 28.36 -6.73
CA THR A 142 0.64 27.94 -7.67
C THR A 142 1.96 27.62 -6.97
N TYR A 143 2.37 28.44 -6.00
CA TYR A 143 3.49 28.14 -5.11
C TYR A 143 3.25 26.84 -4.33
N GLY A 144 2.06 26.69 -3.72
CA GLY A 144 1.69 25.47 -3.01
C GLY A 144 1.67 24.22 -3.89
N ALA A 145 1.26 24.34 -5.16
CA ALA A 145 1.31 23.25 -6.12
C ALA A 145 2.75 22.86 -6.47
N LEU A 146 3.64 23.83 -6.70
CA LEU A 146 5.05 23.57 -7.00
C LEU A 146 5.78 22.96 -5.79
N LEU A 147 5.57 23.48 -4.58
CA LEU A 147 6.03 22.86 -3.33
C LEU A 147 5.54 21.40 -3.23
N GLY A 148 4.25 21.18 -3.47
CA GLY A 148 3.66 19.85 -3.46
C GLY A 148 4.28 18.90 -4.49
N CYS A 149 4.74 19.42 -5.64
CA CYS A 149 5.49 18.65 -6.64
C CYS A 149 6.86 18.25 -6.10
N TYR A 150 7.63 19.20 -5.55
CA TYR A 150 8.95 18.91 -4.98
C TYR A 150 8.87 17.89 -3.83
N CYS A 151 7.89 18.01 -2.93
CA CYS A 151 7.70 17.07 -1.84
C CYS A 151 7.37 15.65 -2.34
N LYS A 152 6.49 15.52 -3.33
CA LYS A 152 6.12 14.19 -3.89
C LYS A 152 7.27 13.53 -4.64
N GLU A 153 8.06 14.32 -5.37
CA GLU A 153 9.22 13.85 -6.14
C GLU A 153 10.51 13.79 -5.29
N ARG A 154 10.41 14.10 -3.98
CA ARG A 154 11.49 14.04 -2.98
C ARG A 154 12.71 14.92 -3.32
N VAL A 155 12.47 16.09 -3.91
CA VAL A 155 13.50 17.10 -4.20
C VAL A 155 13.60 18.09 -3.04
N LEU A 156 14.35 17.72 -2.00
CA LEU A 156 14.37 18.45 -0.72
C LEU A 156 14.86 19.89 -0.85
N ASP A 157 16.00 20.14 -1.52
CA ASP A 157 16.62 21.47 -1.56
C ASP A 157 15.66 22.51 -2.18
N LYS A 158 15.03 22.16 -3.30
CA LYS A 158 14.04 23.02 -3.97
C LYS A 158 12.74 23.15 -3.19
N ALA A 159 12.32 22.10 -2.46
CA ALA A 159 11.18 22.19 -1.56
C ALA A 159 11.43 23.21 -0.45
N LEU A 160 12.62 23.24 0.12
CA LEU A 160 13.00 24.21 1.16
C LEU A 160 13.09 25.63 0.61
N GLU A 161 13.72 25.81 -0.56
CA GLU A 161 13.83 27.12 -1.21
C GLU A 161 12.45 27.76 -1.42
N ILE A 162 11.51 27.03 -2.05
CA ILE A 162 10.19 27.57 -2.30
C ILE A 162 9.36 27.71 -1.02
N PHE A 163 9.60 26.88 -0.01
CA PHE A 163 8.93 26.98 1.29
C PHE A 163 9.31 28.29 2.00
N GLU A 164 10.59 28.66 1.99
CA GLU A 164 11.06 29.93 2.54
C GLU A 164 10.53 31.14 1.74
N GLU A 165 10.49 31.05 0.41
CA GLU A 165 9.87 32.09 -0.43
C GLU A 165 8.38 32.28 -0.10
N MET A 166 7.67 31.18 0.14
CA MET A 166 6.27 31.22 0.58
C MET A 166 6.08 31.83 1.97
N LYS A 167 7.03 31.64 2.90
CA LYS A 167 7.02 32.32 4.21
C LYS A 167 7.14 33.83 4.06
N VAL A 168 8.15 34.28 3.29
CA VAL A 168 8.37 35.71 3.04
C VAL A 168 7.16 36.35 2.35
N SER A 169 6.50 35.62 1.46
CA SER A 169 5.30 36.07 0.73
C SER A 169 3.99 35.96 1.53
N ASN A 170 4.04 35.49 2.79
CA ASN A 170 2.88 35.21 3.64
C ASN A 170 1.84 34.28 2.97
N TYR A 171 2.32 33.28 2.23
CA TYR A 171 1.50 32.29 1.52
C TYR A 171 1.35 30.97 2.28
N MET A 172 1.92 30.87 3.48
CA MET A 172 1.92 29.65 4.27
C MET A 172 0.51 29.16 4.61
N SER A 173 0.34 27.84 4.62
CA SER A 173 -0.89 27.14 4.98
C SER A 173 -0.56 25.86 5.71
N THR A 174 -1.54 25.32 6.43
CA THR A 174 -1.45 23.98 7.03
C THR A 174 -1.04 22.92 6.01
N LEU A 175 -1.57 22.99 4.78
CA LEU A 175 -1.19 22.08 3.69
C LEU A 175 0.29 22.19 3.31
N ASN A 176 0.86 23.40 3.30
CA ASN A 176 2.27 23.60 2.95
C ASN A 176 3.20 22.95 4.00
N TYR A 177 2.93 23.21 5.29
CA TYR A 177 3.65 22.57 6.40
C TYR A 177 3.51 21.06 6.36
N ASN A 178 2.29 20.54 6.18
CA ASN A 178 2.00 19.11 6.07
C ASN A 178 2.75 18.44 4.91
N ASN A 179 2.87 19.10 3.75
CA ASN A 179 3.63 18.57 2.62
C ASN A 179 5.13 18.43 2.93
N LEU A 180 5.74 19.43 3.57
CA LEU A 180 7.16 19.40 3.92
C LEU A 180 7.42 18.43 5.09
N ALA A 181 6.53 18.38 6.08
CA ALA A 181 6.56 17.40 7.16
C ALA A 181 6.50 15.97 6.63
N SER A 182 5.60 15.68 5.69
CA SER A 182 5.52 14.37 5.02
C SER A 182 6.78 14.04 4.23
N LEU A 183 7.42 15.02 3.59
CA LEU A 183 8.71 14.82 2.94
C LEU A 183 9.77 14.40 3.97
N TYR A 184 9.93 15.15 5.06
CA TYR A 184 10.90 14.82 6.12
C TYR A 184 10.64 13.44 6.73
N TYR A 185 9.38 13.11 7.01
CA TYR A 185 9.01 11.78 7.51
C TYR A 185 9.40 10.68 6.51
N SER A 186 9.11 10.88 5.22
CA SER A 186 9.48 9.92 4.17
C SER A 186 10.98 9.78 3.97
N MET A 187 11.78 10.77 4.39
CA MET A 187 13.24 10.76 4.38
C MET A 187 13.83 10.27 5.69
N GLU A 188 13.02 9.62 6.54
CA GLU A 188 13.43 9.06 7.83
C GLU A 188 14.03 10.11 8.78
N GLN A 189 13.52 11.35 8.72
CA GLN A 189 13.92 12.48 9.57
C GLN A 189 12.75 12.93 10.48
N PRO A 190 12.23 12.07 11.37
CA PRO A 190 11.06 12.39 12.21
C PRO A 190 11.27 13.56 13.18
N ALA A 191 12.51 13.80 13.64
CA ALA A 191 12.80 14.94 14.51
C ALA A 191 12.57 16.30 13.82
N LYS A 192 12.79 16.37 12.49
CA LYS A 192 12.49 17.59 11.72
C LYS A 192 10.99 17.82 11.55
N VAL A 193 10.19 16.75 11.54
CA VAL A 193 8.73 16.88 11.56
C VAL A 193 8.26 17.56 12.83
N VAL A 194 8.78 17.13 13.99
CA VAL A 194 8.46 17.74 15.29
C VAL A 194 8.80 19.23 15.28
N SER A 195 10.03 19.58 14.86
CA SER A 195 10.50 20.97 14.81
C SER A 195 9.63 21.83 13.88
N LEU A 196 9.24 21.27 12.72
CA LEU A 196 8.42 21.96 11.73
C LEU A 196 6.97 22.18 12.20
N VAL A 197 6.40 21.25 12.98
CA VAL A 197 5.06 21.43 13.58
C VAL A 197 5.10 22.46 14.70
N GLN A 198 6.18 22.52 15.48
CA GLN A 198 6.38 23.59 16.46
C GLN A 198 6.46 24.96 15.77
N GLU A 199 7.27 25.07 14.70
CA GLU A 199 7.37 26.30 13.90
C GLU A 199 5.99 26.72 13.34
N MET A 200 5.20 25.77 12.87
CA MET A 200 3.84 26.01 12.36
C MET A 200 2.93 26.67 13.43
N GLU A 201 2.99 26.19 14.66
CA GLU A 201 2.24 26.75 15.79
C GLU A 201 2.74 28.13 16.21
N GLU A 202 4.06 28.33 16.26
CA GLU A 202 4.70 29.62 16.55
C GLU A 202 4.30 30.69 15.53
N ASN A 203 4.07 30.29 14.28
CA ASN A 203 3.55 31.15 13.20
C ASN A 203 2.03 31.30 13.19
N ASN A 204 1.32 30.87 14.24
CA ASN A 204 -0.14 30.92 14.37
C ASN A 204 -0.89 30.18 13.24
N ILE A 205 -0.30 29.15 12.66
CA ILE A 205 -0.94 28.31 11.66
C ILE A 205 -1.44 27.05 12.37
N ALA A 206 -2.76 26.88 12.42
CA ALA A 206 -3.38 25.81 13.19
C ALA A 206 -3.06 24.41 12.64
N PRO A 207 -2.49 23.49 13.45
CA PRO A 207 -2.35 22.08 13.12
C PRO A 207 -3.72 21.43 12.86
N ASP A 208 -3.81 20.63 11.82
CA ASP A 208 -5.00 19.83 11.55
C ASP A 208 -4.81 18.37 12.01
N ILE A 209 -5.87 17.56 11.89
CA ILE A 209 -5.82 16.14 12.26
C ILE A 209 -4.70 15.38 11.53
N TYR A 210 -4.34 15.80 10.32
CA TYR A 210 -3.26 15.17 9.56
C TYR A 210 -1.90 15.57 10.14
N THR A 211 -1.70 16.83 10.52
CA THR A 211 -0.50 17.32 11.22
C THR A 211 -0.25 16.51 12.49
N TYR A 212 -1.27 16.32 13.33
CA TYR A 212 -1.12 15.54 14.57
C TYR A 212 -0.82 14.07 14.31
N ASN A 213 -1.43 13.46 13.29
CA ASN A 213 -1.11 12.07 12.93
C ASN A 213 0.34 11.92 12.42
N LEU A 214 0.87 12.90 11.69
CA LEU A 214 2.30 12.94 11.35
C LEU A 214 3.18 13.06 12.59
N LEU A 215 2.78 13.89 13.54
CA LEU A 215 3.51 14.08 14.79
C LEU A 215 3.54 12.79 15.63
N ILE A 216 2.39 12.13 15.79
CA ILE A 216 2.26 10.81 16.43
C ILE A 216 3.18 9.78 15.76
N ASN A 217 3.14 9.69 14.43
CA ASN A 217 3.98 8.75 13.67
C ASN A 217 5.48 9.06 13.83
N SER A 218 5.83 10.35 13.88
CA SER A 218 7.21 10.79 14.08
C SER A 218 7.74 10.41 15.46
N TYR A 219 6.94 10.60 16.51
CA TYR A 219 7.29 10.14 17.85
C TYR A 219 7.36 8.61 17.95
N ALA A 220 6.45 7.88 17.29
CA ALA A 220 6.51 6.43 17.22
C ALA A 220 7.80 5.92 16.54
N ALA A 221 8.22 6.57 15.43
CA ALA A 221 9.47 6.26 14.74
C ALA A 221 10.70 6.51 15.62
N MET A 222 10.64 7.53 16.49
CA MET A 222 11.67 7.82 17.50
C MET A 222 11.54 6.98 18.77
N LYS A 223 10.56 6.06 18.85
CA LYS A 223 10.23 5.24 20.02
C LYS A 223 9.90 6.04 21.28
N ASN A 224 9.42 7.28 21.13
CA ASN A 224 9.00 8.13 22.23
C ASN A 224 7.48 8.04 22.41
N LEU A 225 7.02 7.05 23.18
CA LEU A 225 5.58 6.82 23.38
C LEU A 225 4.94 7.81 24.35
N ASP A 226 5.72 8.39 25.28
CA ASP A 226 5.20 9.37 26.23
C ASP A 226 4.78 10.65 25.49
N ALA A 227 5.59 11.10 24.52
CA ALA A 227 5.25 12.24 23.67
C ALA A 227 4.00 11.99 22.80
N ILE A 228 3.67 10.73 22.49
CA ILE A 228 2.42 10.41 21.79
C ILE A 228 1.21 10.66 22.68
N ASP A 229 1.28 10.29 23.96
CA ASP A 229 0.21 10.55 24.93
C ASP A 229 0.01 12.07 25.11
N GLU A 230 1.09 12.86 25.16
CA GLU A 230 1.02 14.33 25.19
C GLU A 230 0.33 14.92 23.95
N VAL A 231 0.61 14.37 22.76
CA VAL A 231 -0.05 14.81 21.52
C VAL A 231 -1.54 14.55 21.56
N LEU A 232 -1.99 13.42 22.12
CA LEU A 232 -3.42 13.12 22.27
C LEU A 232 -4.12 14.12 23.20
N GLU A 233 -3.51 14.43 24.34
CA GLU A 233 -4.05 15.45 25.25
C GLU A 233 -4.09 16.83 24.58
N LYS A 234 -3.07 17.16 23.78
CA LYS A 234 -3.07 18.39 22.98
C LYS A 234 -4.21 18.42 21.95
N MET A 235 -4.43 17.34 21.20
CA MET A 235 -5.57 17.23 20.27
C MET A 235 -6.90 17.46 20.99
N LYS A 236 -7.09 16.85 22.15
CA LYS A 236 -8.28 17.00 22.98
C LYS A 236 -8.46 18.43 23.48
N SER A 237 -7.39 19.07 23.96
CA SER A 237 -7.41 20.47 24.42
C SER A 237 -7.78 21.46 23.31
N ASN A 238 -7.43 21.12 22.06
CA ASN A 238 -7.77 21.87 20.86
C ASN A 238 -9.13 21.50 20.27
N ASN A 239 -9.97 20.76 21.00
CA ASN A 239 -11.29 20.28 20.57
C ASN A 239 -11.25 19.53 19.23
N MET A 240 -10.18 18.77 18.99
CA MET A 240 -10.05 17.95 17.79
C MET A 240 -10.29 16.48 18.11
N ASP A 241 -11.43 15.99 17.62
CA ASP A 241 -11.80 14.60 17.77
C ASP A 241 -10.92 13.70 16.90
N CYS A 242 -10.42 12.62 17.51
CA CYS A 242 -9.78 11.55 16.79
C CYS A 242 -10.78 10.89 15.84
N ASN A 243 -10.36 10.68 14.59
CA ASN A 243 -11.13 9.93 13.61
C ASN A 243 -10.76 8.44 13.62
N LEU A 244 -11.51 7.64 12.85
CA LEU A 244 -11.29 6.21 12.66
C LEU A 244 -9.85 5.89 12.29
N PHE A 245 -9.27 6.75 11.44
CA PHE A 245 -7.90 6.65 11.01
C PHE A 245 -6.91 6.85 12.18
N THR A 246 -7.10 7.88 12.99
CA THR A 246 -6.25 8.19 14.16
C THR A 246 -6.27 7.04 15.15
N TYR A 247 -7.44 6.51 15.51
CA TYR A 247 -7.54 5.36 16.42
C TYR A 247 -6.87 4.10 15.86
N GLY A 248 -7.07 3.78 14.57
CA GLY A 248 -6.39 2.65 13.94
C GLY A 248 -4.86 2.80 13.93
N ASN A 249 -4.36 4.02 13.74
CA ASN A 249 -2.94 4.34 13.82
C ASN A 249 -2.38 4.12 15.22
N MET A 250 -3.05 4.68 16.24
CA MET A 250 -2.68 4.50 17.64
C MET A 250 -2.67 3.03 18.06
N ALA A 251 -3.73 2.28 17.71
CA ALA A 251 -3.80 0.85 17.98
C ALA A 251 -2.63 0.09 17.33
N THR A 252 -2.26 0.45 16.10
CA THR A 252 -1.11 -0.14 15.40
C THR A 252 0.20 0.16 16.12
N ILE A 253 0.44 1.41 16.51
CA ILE A 253 1.67 1.85 17.18
C ILE A 253 1.84 1.14 18.52
N TYR A 254 0.81 1.12 19.37
CA TYR A 254 0.89 0.45 20.67
C TYR A 254 1.00 -1.07 20.53
N CYS A 255 0.32 -1.68 19.55
CA CYS A 255 0.44 -3.12 19.28
C CYS A 255 1.88 -3.49 18.89
N ASN A 256 2.49 -2.73 17.96
CA ASN A 256 3.88 -2.94 17.55
C ASN A 256 4.89 -2.69 18.68
N SER A 257 4.51 -1.89 19.68
CA SER A 257 5.32 -1.60 20.85
C SER A 257 5.10 -2.61 22.01
N GLY A 258 4.27 -3.65 21.81
CA GLY A 258 3.93 -4.64 22.83
C GLY A 258 2.94 -4.17 23.90
N LEU A 259 2.41 -2.95 23.78
CA LEU A 259 1.44 -2.37 24.71
C LEU A 259 0.01 -2.77 24.31
N HIS A 260 -0.28 -4.06 24.39
CA HIS A 260 -1.53 -4.65 23.89
C HIS A 260 -2.79 -4.14 24.60
N GLU A 261 -2.71 -3.75 25.87
CA GLU A 261 -3.85 -3.18 26.59
C GLU A 261 -4.25 -1.81 26.01
N LYS A 262 -3.29 -0.91 25.83
CA LYS A 262 -3.51 0.38 25.16
C LYS A 262 -4.04 0.17 23.74
N ALA A 263 -3.44 -0.75 22.99
CA ALA A 263 -3.89 -1.07 21.63
C ALA A 263 -5.35 -1.56 21.59
N ASN A 264 -5.73 -2.48 22.48
CA ASN A 264 -7.12 -2.96 22.60
C ASN A 264 -8.08 -1.83 22.98
N ALA A 265 -7.68 -0.90 23.86
CA ALA A 265 -8.50 0.26 24.21
C ALA A 265 -8.80 1.13 22.98
N PHE A 266 -7.79 1.44 22.16
CA PHE A 266 -8.00 2.18 20.91
C PHE A 266 -8.83 1.43 19.89
N LEU A 267 -8.68 0.11 19.77
CA LEU A 267 -9.59 -0.70 18.95
C LEU A 267 -11.03 -0.64 19.47
N GLY A 268 -11.25 -0.69 20.78
CA GLY A 268 -12.57 -0.51 21.38
C GLY A 268 -13.20 0.86 21.08
N LEU A 269 -12.41 1.93 21.10
CA LEU A 269 -12.87 3.26 20.65
C LEU A 269 -13.27 3.24 19.18
N MET A 270 -12.48 2.57 18.35
CA MET A 270 -12.74 2.36 16.92
C MET A 270 -14.04 1.58 16.68
N GLU A 271 -14.35 0.59 17.52
CA GLU A 271 -15.59 -0.21 17.49
C GLU A 271 -16.84 0.62 17.79
N ASN A 272 -16.73 1.53 18.76
CA ASN A 272 -17.86 2.33 19.25
C ASN A 272 -18.12 3.58 18.40
N MET A 273 -17.25 3.88 17.43
CA MET A 273 -17.39 5.05 16.58
C MET A 273 -18.49 4.82 15.53
N LYS A 274 -19.40 5.81 15.39
CA LYS A 274 -20.41 5.77 14.33
C LYS A 274 -19.74 6.04 12.98
N MET A 275 -19.78 5.04 12.10
CA MET A 275 -19.26 5.14 10.73
C MET A 275 -19.97 6.26 9.98
N GLN A 276 -19.19 7.16 9.39
CA GLN A 276 -19.68 8.19 8.49
C GLN A 276 -19.76 7.65 7.05
N PRO A 277 -20.59 8.25 6.16
CA PRO A 277 -20.72 7.77 4.77
C PRO A 277 -19.42 7.69 3.98
N ASP A 278 -18.44 8.53 4.33
CA ASP A 278 -17.13 8.59 3.68
C ASP A 278 -16.07 7.66 4.32
N ASP A 279 -16.38 7.01 5.44
CA ASP A 279 -15.44 6.13 6.13
C ASP A 279 -15.26 4.81 5.36
N ASP A 280 -14.01 4.38 5.23
CA ASP A 280 -13.67 3.08 4.62
C ASP A 280 -13.88 1.95 5.64
N VAL A 281 -15.12 1.46 5.73
CA VAL A 281 -15.51 0.36 6.63
C VAL A 281 -14.66 -0.89 6.40
N PHE A 282 -14.25 -1.15 5.15
CA PHE A 282 -13.41 -2.31 4.84
C PHE A 282 -12.02 -2.18 5.47
N GLU A 283 -11.37 -1.03 5.31
CA GLU A 283 -10.03 -0.81 5.89
C GLU A 283 -10.08 -0.77 7.42
N ALA A 284 -11.18 -0.26 8.00
CA ALA A 284 -11.40 -0.26 9.43
C ALA A 284 -11.52 -1.68 10.02
N CYS A 285 -12.40 -2.52 9.45
CA CYS A 285 -12.54 -3.92 9.84
C CYS A 285 -11.26 -4.71 9.61
N ARG A 286 -10.57 -4.47 8.48
CA ARG A 286 -9.27 -5.08 8.20
C ARG A 286 -8.24 -4.76 9.28
N THR A 287 -8.12 -3.50 9.66
CA THR A 287 -7.18 -3.05 10.70
C THR A 287 -7.49 -3.72 12.03
N ARG A 288 -8.77 -3.75 12.42
CA ARG A 288 -9.23 -4.44 13.64
C ARG A 288 -8.94 -5.95 13.62
N ILE A 289 -9.32 -6.67 12.56
CA ILE A 289 -9.07 -8.12 12.42
C ILE A 289 -7.57 -8.41 12.53
N LYS A 290 -6.73 -7.65 11.81
CA LYS A 290 -5.28 -7.81 11.85
C LYS A 290 -4.74 -7.63 13.27
N LEU A 291 -5.04 -6.50 13.92
CA LEU A 291 -4.49 -6.16 15.23
C LEU A 291 -5.01 -7.07 16.34
N TYR A 292 -6.31 -7.42 16.32
CA TYR A 292 -6.83 -8.41 17.26
C TYR A 292 -6.16 -9.78 17.10
N SER A 293 -5.89 -10.21 15.86
CA SER A 293 -5.14 -11.46 15.63
C SER A 293 -3.69 -11.40 16.11
N GLU A 294 -3.04 -10.25 15.98
CA GLU A 294 -1.68 -9.99 16.49
C GLU A 294 -1.62 -10.08 18.02
N MET A 295 -2.65 -9.59 18.70
CA MET A 295 -2.77 -9.65 20.15
C MET A 295 -3.40 -10.95 20.68
N ASN A 296 -3.58 -11.97 19.82
CA ASN A 296 -4.24 -13.23 20.15
C ASN A 296 -5.69 -13.07 20.70
N ASN A 297 -6.38 -12.00 20.34
CA ASN A 297 -7.74 -11.69 20.78
C ASN A 297 -8.78 -12.30 19.82
N ARG A 298 -9.08 -13.58 20.00
CA ARG A 298 -10.06 -14.32 19.18
C ARG A 298 -11.46 -13.70 19.21
N SER A 299 -11.90 -13.23 20.39
CA SER A 299 -13.21 -12.59 20.53
C SER A 299 -13.31 -11.34 19.68
N GLY A 300 -12.29 -10.47 19.72
CA GLY A 300 -12.21 -9.25 18.91
C GLY A 300 -12.25 -9.53 17.41
N VAL A 301 -11.51 -10.56 16.94
CA VAL A 301 -11.54 -11.00 15.53
C VAL A 301 -12.96 -11.41 15.13
N ASN A 302 -13.60 -12.29 15.91
CA ASN A 302 -14.94 -12.78 15.59
C ASN A 302 -15.99 -11.66 15.62
N ARG A 303 -15.99 -10.80 16.64
CA ARG A 303 -16.91 -9.64 16.69
C ARG A 303 -16.74 -8.71 15.49
N THR A 304 -15.50 -8.47 15.07
CA THR A 304 -15.22 -7.62 13.90
C THR A 304 -15.72 -8.26 12.60
N TRP A 305 -15.57 -9.58 12.47
CA TRP A 305 -16.05 -10.34 11.32
C TRP A 305 -17.57 -10.35 11.22
N GLU A 306 -18.28 -10.57 12.32
CA GLU A 306 -19.75 -10.51 12.35
C GLU A 306 -20.27 -9.10 12.01
N ALA A 307 -19.62 -8.05 12.53
CA ALA A 307 -19.96 -6.68 12.17
C ALA A 307 -19.76 -6.41 10.66
N LEU A 308 -18.68 -6.95 10.07
CA LEU A 308 -18.42 -6.83 8.63
C LEU A 308 -19.47 -7.57 7.80
N LYS A 309 -19.86 -8.80 8.18
CA LYS A 309 -20.93 -9.55 7.50
C LYS A 309 -22.28 -8.87 7.62
N SER A 310 -22.56 -8.23 8.76
CA SER A 310 -23.79 -7.44 8.95
C SER A 310 -23.85 -6.24 8.00
N ALA A 311 -22.73 -5.54 7.80
CA ALA A 311 -22.64 -4.42 6.88
C ALA A 311 -22.60 -4.85 5.40
N PHE A 312 -21.96 -5.98 5.11
CA PHE A 312 -21.79 -6.54 3.78
C PHE A 312 -22.15 -8.03 3.79
N PRO A 313 -23.42 -8.40 3.55
CA PRO A 313 -23.88 -9.79 3.61
C PRO A 313 -23.12 -10.75 2.69
N THR A 314 -22.52 -10.24 1.61
CA THR A 314 -21.62 -10.98 0.72
C THR A 314 -20.22 -10.34 0.74
N PRO A 315 -19.37 -10.70 1.73
CA PRO A 315 -18.00 -10.17 1.79
C PRO A 315 -17.21 -10.53 0.54
N ASN A 316 -16.34 -9.63 0.10
CA ASN A 316 -15.49 -9.89 -1.06
C ASN A 316 -14.27 -10.78 -0.72
N ASN A 317 -13.56 -11.28 -1.73
CA ASN A 317 -12.36 -12.12 -1.56
C ASN A 317 -11.29 -11.47 -0.65
N THR A 318 -11.20 -10.15 -0.63
CA THR A 318 -10.22 -9.44 0.21
C THR A 318 -10.63 -9.50 1.69
N SER A 319 -11.92 -9.38 2.00
CA SER A 319 -12.44 -9.56 3.36
C SER A 319 -12.19 -10.98 3.89
N TYR A 320 -12.53 -12.00 3.09
CA TYR A 320 -12.27 -13.40 3.45
C TYR A 320 -10.77 -13.67 3.62
N LEU A 321 -9.91 -13.14 2.74
CA LEU A 321 -8.47 -13.29 2.86
C LEU A 321 -7.94 -12.79 4.21
N PHE A 322 -8.35 -11.60 4.67
CA PHE A 322 -7.89 -11.07 5.96
C PHE A 322 -8.40 -11.87 7.15
N MET A 323 -9.63 -12.38 7.08
CA MET A 323 -10.17 -13.23 8.13
C MET A 323 -9.47 -14.59 8.19
N LEU A 324 -9.20 -15.24 7.04
CA LEU A 324 -8.45 -16.48 6.99
C LEU A 324 -7.02 -16.30 7.52
N LEU A 325 -6.34 -15.20 7.15
CA LEU A 325 -5.01 -14.87 7.70
C LEU A 325 -5.04 -14.71 9.22
N ALA A 326 -6.08 -14.06 9.77
CA ALA A 326 -6.25 -13.91 11.20
C ALA A 326 -6.49 -15.25 11.91
N LEU A 327 -7.38 -16.10 11.39
CA LEU A 327 -7.67 -17.42 11.96
C LEU A 327 -6.46 -18.36 11.90
N SER A 328 -5.74 -18.34 10.78
CA SER A 328 -4.48 -19.07 10.59
C SER A 328 -3.46 -18.66 11.66
N LYS A 329 -3.31 -17.35 11.90
CA LYS A 329 -2.42 -16.81 12.94
C LYS A 329 -2.85 -17.21 14.36
N LEU A 330 -4.14 -17.18 14.65
CA LEU A 330 -4.71 -17.60 15.94
C LEU A 330 -4.66 -19.12 16.16
N GLY A 331 -4.30 -19.90 15.13
CA GLY A 331 -4.31 -21.35 15.20
C GLY A 331 -5.72 -21.95 15.30
N ASP A 332 -6.76 -21.22 14.91
CA ASP A 332 -8.16 -21.65 14.99
C ASP A 332 -8.54 -22.46 13.75
N GLN A 333 -8.14 -23.74 13.73
CA GLN A 333 -8.33 -24.62 12.58
C GLN A 333 -9.80 -24.78 12.19
N GLU A 334 -10.68 -25.07 13.16
CA GLU A 334 -12.09 -25.34 12.91
C GLU A 334 -12.76 -24.16 12.18
N ASN A 335 -12.58 -22.94 12.70
CA ASN A 335 -13.16 -21.76 12.07
C ASN A 335 -12.47 -21.41 10.75
N LEU A 336 -11.16 -21.67 10.61
CA LEU A 336 -10.42 -21.47 9.36
C LEU A 336 -11.00 -22.32 8.23
N GLU A 337 -11.18 -23.62 8.48
CA GLU A 337 -11.71 -24.58 7.52
C GLU A 337 -13.17 -24.32 7.18
N LYS A 338 -13.99 -24.07 8.21
CA LYS A 338 -15.39 -23.70 8.03
C LYS A 338 -15.55 -22.46 7.17
N LEU A 339 -14.75 -21.42 7.44
CA LEU A 339 -14.81 -20.17 6.69
C LEU A 339 -14.32 -20.32 5.25
N PHE A 340 -13.28 -21.13 5.03
CA PHE A 340 -12.80 -21.41 3.69
C PHE A 340 -13.86 -22.14 2.86
N LYS A 341 -14.53 -23.14 3.45
CA LYS A 341 -15.63 -23.86 2.79
C LYS A 341 -16.80 -22.94 2.44
N GLU A 342 -17.22 -22.07 3.38
CA GLU A 342 -18.23 -21.04 3.15
C GLU A 342 -17.87 -20.16 1.94
N TRP A 343 -16.62 -19.71 1.86
CA TRP A 343 -16.12 -18.93 0.73
C TRP A 343 -16.10 -19.74 -0.57
N GLU A 344 -15.58 -20.97 -0.55
CA GLU A 344 -15.41 -21.79 -1.76
C GLU A 344 -16.76 -22.13 -2.41
N GLU A 345 -17.78 -22.44 -1.61
CA GLU A 345 -19.15 -22.71 -2.07
C GLU A 345 -19.86 -21.45 -2.61
N GLY A 346 -19.52 -20.27 -2.08
CA GLY A 346 -20.18 -19.00 -2.40
C GLY A 346 -19.43 -18.07 -3.35
N CYS A 347 -18.20 -18.40 -3.76
CA CYS A 347 -17.35 -17.46 -4.51
C CYS A 347 -17.83 -17.27 -5.96
N SER A 348 -17.92 -16.01 -6.40
CA SER A 348 -18.20 -15.66 -7.80
C SER A 348 -16.93 -15.59 -8.67
N SER A 349 -15.77 -15.39 -8.04
CA SER A 349 -14.46 -15.35 -8.68
C SER A 349 -13.46 -16.03 -7.75
N TYR A 350 -12.84 -17.11 -8.24
CA TYR A 350 -11.88 -17.87 -7.45
C TYR A 350 -10.56 -17.10 -7.32
N ASP A 351 -10.12 -16.86 -6.10
CA ASP A 351 -8.90 -16.12 -5.79
C ASP A 351 -7.93 -17.03 -5.04
N TYR A 352 -6.87 -17.43 -5.74
CA TYR A 352 -5.83 -18.33 -5.24
C TYR A 352 -5.13 -17.85 -3.96
N ARG A 353 -5.26 -16.58 -3.57
CA ARG A 353 -4.69 -16.10 -2.31
C ARG A 353 -5.32 -16.78 -1.09
N LEU A 354 -6.60 -17.14 -1.14
CA LEU A 354 -7.33 -17.72 -0.03
C LEU A 354 -6.96 -19.19 0.24
N PRO A 355 -7.00 -20.12 -0.74
CA PRO A 355 -6.57 -21.50 -0.50
C PRO A 355 -5.08 -21.59 -0.17
N ASN A 356 -4.25 -20.64 -0.66
CA ASN A 356 -2.85 -20.57 -0.27
C ASN A 356 -2.66 -20.34 1.25
N VAL A 357 -3.60 -19.66 1.93
CA VAL A 357 -3.53 -19.48 3.40
C VAL A 357 -3.71 -20.81 4.12
N LEU A 358 -4.69 -21.61 3.71
CA LEU A 358 -4.93 -22.94 4.29
C LEU A 358 -3.80 -23.90 3.97
N LEU A 359 -3.35 -23.93 2.71
CA LEU A 359 -2.28 -24.81 2.29
C LEU A 359 -0.99 -24.52 3.08
N GLU A 360 -0.64 -23.24 3.26
CA GLU A 360 0.48 -22.83 4.12
C GLU A 360 0.27 -23.23 5.59
N TYR A 361 -0.95 -23.04 6.12
CA TYR A 361 -1.29 -23.45 7.48
C TYR A 361 -1.07 -24.96 7.70
N TYR A 362 -1.56 -25.80 6.80
CA TYR A 362 -1.42 -27.25 6.87
C TYR A 362 0.03 -27.72 6.74
N ILE A 363 0.76 -27.18 5.76
CA ILE A 363 2.18 -27.49 5.54
C ILE A 363 3.00 -27.19 6.80
N ASN A 364 2.78 -26.03 7.41
CA ASN A 364 3.56 -25.57 8.57
C ASN A 364 3.23 -26.34 9.84
N ARG A 365 2.03 -26.92 9.94
CA ARG A 365 1.60 -27.79 11.05
C ARG A 365 1.76 -29.28 10.78
N ASN A 366 2.38 -29.64 9.65
CA ASN A 366 2.59 -31.02 9.23
C ASN A 366 1.30 -31.84 9.06
N MET A 367 0.22 -31.18 8.66
CA MET A 367 -1.08 -31.77 8.33
C MET A 367 -1.08 -32.18 6.86
N ILE A 368 -0.38 -33.28 6.56
CA ILE A 368 -0.02 -33.66 5.18
C ILE A 368 -1.23 -34.15 4.39
N GLU A 369 -2.19 -34.83 5.03
CA GLU A 369 -3.37 -35.38 4.36
C GLU A 369 -4.29 -34.27 3.86
N GLU A 370 -4.58 -33.29 4.72
CA GLU A 370 -5.39 -32.11 4.41
C GLU A 370 -4.70 -31.23 3.36
N ALA A 371 -3.38 -31.02 3.49
CA ALA A 371 -2.60 -30.30 2.50
C ALA A 371 -2.63 -30.98 1.13
N SER A 372 -2.54 -32.31 1.09
CA SER A 372 -2.57 -33.09 -0.15
C SER A 372 -3.96 -33.07 -0.80
N SER A 373 -5.02 -33.22 -0.01
CA SER A 373 -6.40 -33.10 -0.49
C SER A 373 -6.67 -31.72 -1.11
N LEU A 374 -6.26 -30.64 -0.43
CA LEU A 374 -6.40 -29.29 -0.96
C LEU A 374 -5.53 -29.07 -2.21
N TYR A 375 -4.30 -29.59 -2.21
CA TYR A 375 -3.42 -29.55 -3.38
C TYR A 375 -4.04 -30.23 -4.60
N ASP A 376 -4.60 -31.43 -4.44
CA ASP A 376 -5.22 -32.18 -5.53
C ASP A 376 -6.44 -31.44 -6.08
N SER A 377 -7.27 -30.87 -5.19
CA SER A 377 -8.37 -29.99 -5.58
C SER A 377 -7.87 -28.82 -6.44
N LEU A 378 -6.83 -28.11 -5.98
CA LEU A 378 -6.28 -26.96 -6.70
C LEU A 378 -5.62 -27.32 -8.03
N ALA A 379 -4.91 -28.45 -8.08
CA ALA A 379 -4.23 -28.93 -9.29
C ALA A 379 -5.25 -29.35 -10.38
N ASN A 380 -6.40 -29.90 -9.96
CA ASN A 380 -7.44 -30.37 -10.88
C ASN A 380 -8.34 -29.26 -11.43
N ARG A 381 -8.29 -28.02 -10.90
CA ARG A 381 -9.11 -26.90 -11.41
C ARG A 381 -8.73 -26.44 -12.82
N GLY A 382 -7.55 -26.82 -13.33
CA GLY A 382 -7.09 -26.49 -14.69
C GLY A 382 -6.62 -25.03 -14.88
N ASP A 383 -6.91 -24.15 -13.93
CA ASP A 383 -6.38 -22.79 -13.87
C ASP A 383 -4.89 -22.79 -13.54
N GLU A 384 -4.15 -21.87 -14.16
CA GLU A 384 -2.70 -21.82 -14.00
C GLU A 384 -2.29 -21.27 -12.61
N PRO A 385 -1.54 -22.04 -11.78
CA PRO A 385 -1.17 -21.60 -10.44
C PRO A 385 -0.30 -20.34 -10.44
N ASN A 386 -0.56 -19.45 -9.49
CA ASN A 386 0.28 -18.28 -9.28
C ASN A 386 1.62 -18.66 -8.62
N LEU A 387 2.59 -17.74 -8.64
CA LEU A 387 3.93 -17.98 -8.12
C LEU A 387 3.96 -18.39 -6.62
N ARG A 388 3.02 -17.90 -5.80
CA ARG A 388 2.92 -18.29 -4.39
C ARG A 388 2.40 -19.72 -4.25
N THR A 389 1.41 -20.10 -5.04
CA THR A 389 0.87 -21.48 -5.09
C THR A 389 1.95 -22.46 -5.52
N LEU A 390 2.75 -22.14 -6.55
CA LEU A 390 3.89 -22.98 -6.98
C LEU A 390 4.92 -23.20 -5.87
N ASN A 391 5.21 -22.17 -5.06
CA ASN A 391 6.10 -22.32 -3.90
C ASN A 391 5.55 -23.31 -2.87
N LEU A 392 4.25 -23.22 -2.57
CA LEU A 392 3.58 -24.09 -1.59
C LEU A 392 3.46 -25.52 -2.11
N PHE A 393 3.19 -25.70 -3.41
CA PHE A 393 3.19 -27.00 -4.06
C PHE A 393 4.56 -27.67 -3.96
N ALA A 394 5.64 -26.92 -4.24
CA ALA A 394 7.00 -27.43 -4.05
C ALA A 394 7.27 -27.82 -2.60
N ALA A 395 6.88 -26.98 -1.63
CA ALA A 395 7.04 -27.27 -0.21
C ALA A 395 6.31 -28.55 0.22
N LEU A 396 5.07 -28.74 -0.21
CA LEU A 396 4.29 -29.94 0.07
C LEU A 396 4.92 -31.18 -0.58
N CYS A 397 5.33 -31.09 -1.85
CA CYS A 397 5.98 -32.18 -2.57
C CYS A 397 7.27 -32.64 -1.87
N VAL A 398 8.05 -31.72 -1.27
CA VAL A 398 9.20 -32.12 -0.46
C VAL A 398 8.79 -32.90 0.77
N LYS A 399 7.75 -32.46 1.48
CA LYS A 399 7.22 -33.16 2.66
C LYS A 399 6.64 -34.54 2.34
N THR A 400 6.09 -34.73 1.13
CA THR A 400 5.59 -36.03 0.64
C THR A 400 6.64 -36.84 -0.12
N SER A 401 7.92 -36.42 -0.10
CA SER A 401 9.04 -37.06 -0.80
C SER A 401 8.92 -37.14 -2.33
N GLN A 402 8.05 -36.33 -2.95
CA GLN A 402 7.90 -36.19 -4.40
C GLN A 402 8.88 -35.13 -4.96
N ILE A 403 10.18 -35.36 -4.78
CA ILE A 403 11.21 -34.34 -5.03
C ILE A 403 11.31 -33.91 -6.49
N ASP A 404 11.20 -34.83 -7.43
CA ASP A 404 11.26 -34.49 -8.86
C ASP A 404 10.11 -33.53 -9.25
N LEU A 405 8.93 -33.72 -8.68
CA LEU A 405 7.79 -32.83 -8.86
C LEU A 405 8.01 -31.48 -8.15
N ALA A 406 8.61 -31.50 -6.96
CA ALA A 406 8.96 -30.29 -6.22
C ALA A 406 9.94 -29.40 -7.02
N LEU A 407 10.98 -29.99 -7.60
CA LEU A 407 11.96 -29.29 -8.45
C LEU A 407 11.29 -28.71 -9.71
N LYS A 408 10.39 -29.47 -10.36
CA LYS A 408 9.61 -28.99 -11.50
C LYS A 408 8.79 -27.74 -11.17
N TYR A 409 8.16 -27.69 -9.99
CA TYR A 409 7.41 -26.51 -9.57
C TYR A 409 8.31 -25.29 -9.33
N LEU A 410 9.50 -25.49 -8.75
CA LEU A 410 10.48 -24.42 -8.59
C LEU A 410 10.93 -23.86 -9.95
N GLU A 411 11.29 -24.73 -10.89
CA GLU A 411 11.67 -24.32 -12.25
C GLU A 411 10.55 -23.56 -12.96
N THR A 412 9.32 -24.03 -12.82
CA THR A 412 8.13 -23.40 -13.41
C THR A 412 7.88 -22.01 -12.80
N GLY A 413 8.07 -21.84 -11.49
CA GLY A 413 7.96 -20.54 -10.84
C GLY A 413 9.05 -19.57 -11.31
N LEU A 414 10.28 -20.06 -11.50
CA LEU A 414 11.40 -19.25 -12.00
C LEU A 414 11.23 -18.83 -13.46
N SER A 415 10.72 -19.72 -14.32
CA SER A 415 10.47 -19.38 -15.73
C SER A 415 9.35 -18.34 -15.90
N LYS A 416 8.35 -18.35 -15.02
CA LYS A 416 7.26 -17.36 -14.99
C LYS A 416 7.65 -16.01 -14.41
N ALA A 417 8.72 -15.94 -13.61
CA ALA A 417 9.14 -14.70 -12.98
C ALA A 417 9.62 -13.68 -14.03
N LYS A 418 8.93 -12.54 -14.16
CA LYS A 418 9.27 -11.50 -15.15
C LYS A 418 10.70 -10.97 -14.92
N PRO A 419 11.54 -10.85 -15.97
CA PRO A 419 12.83 -10.19 -15.85
C PRO A 419 12.62 -8.69 -15.55
N GLY A 420 13.14 -8.21 -14.40
CA GLY A 420 13.25 -6.77 -14.11
C GLY A 420 12.44 -6.24 -12.93
N LYS A 421 11.53 -6.99 -12.31
CA LYS A 421 10.82 -6.54 -11.09
C LYS A 421 10.83 -7.64 -10.05
N ARG A 422 11.81 -7.60 -9.12
CA ARG A 422 12.01 -8.55 -8.02
C ARG A 422 11.91 -10.01 -8.48
N LYS A 423 13.02 -10.63 -8.88
CA LYS A 423 13.07 -12.07 -9.22
C LYS A 423 12.31 -12.84 -8.13
N TRP A 424 11.20 -13.49 -8.50
CA TRP A 424 10.49 -14.34 -7.56
C TRP A 424 11.45 -15.42 -7.07
N PHE A 425 11.34 -15.75 -5.79
CA PHE A 425 12.24 -16.66 -5.13
C PHE A 425 11.47 -17.50 -4.11
N PRO A 426 11.80 -18.80 -3.96
CA PRO A 426 11.18 -19.64 -2.96
C PRO A 426 11.35 -19.07 -1.55
N THR A 427 10.44 -19.39 -0.64
CA THR A 427 10.58 -18.94 0.76
C THR A 427 11.72 -19.68 1.46
N ASP A 428 12.32 -19.04 2.47
CA ASP A 428 13.36 -19.65 3.29
C ASP A 428 12.90 -20.96 3.93
N GLU A 429 11.61 -21.05 4.28
CA GLU A 429 10.98 -22.26 4.79
C GLU A 429 10.96 -23.39 3.76
N THR A 430 10.56 -23.12 2.51
CA THR A 430 10.63 -24.10 1.43
C THR A 430 12.07 -24.57 1.21
N ILE A 431 13.04 -23.65 1.23
CA ILE A 431 14.47 -23.99 1.09
C ILE A 431 14.93 -24.89 2.23
N LYS A 432 14.54 -24.59 3.47
CA LYS A 432 14.84 -25.44 4.63
C LYS A 432 14.27 -26.86 4.47
N PHE A 433 13.06 -27.01 3.92
CA PHE A 433 12.50 -28.33 3.64
C PHE A 433 13.37 -29.12 2.67
N PHE A 434 13.82 -28.51 1.56
CA PHE A 434 14.72 -29.17 0.60
C PHE A 434 16.06 -29.57 1.26
N LEU A 435 16.68 -28.66 2.00
CA LEU A 435 17.96 -28.94 2.67
C LEU A 435 17.84 -30.08 3.68
N ASN A 436 16.79 -30.08 4.50
CA ASN A 436 16.55 -31.16 5.47
C ASN A 436 16.30 -32.50 4.76
N TYR A 437 15.58 -32.50 3.64
CA TYR A 437 15.38 -33.71 2.84
C TYR A 437 16.70 -34.27 2.31
N PHE A 438 17.55 -33.43 1.71
CA PHE A 438 18.83 -33.89 1.16
C PHE A 438 19.78 -34.39 2.24
N GLN A 439 19.81 -33.74 3.40
CA GLN A 439 20.58 -34.20 4.57
C GLN A 439 20.09 -35.55 5.10
N GLY A 440 18.77 -35.78 5.12
CA GLY A 440 18.20 -37.02 5.65
C GLY A 440 18.28 -38.22 4.70
N ASN A 441 18.29 -38.00 3.38
CA ASN A 441 18.17 -39.07 2.37
C ASN A 441 19.43 -39.29 1.51
N ASN A 442 20.48 -38.48 1.69
CA ASN A 442 21.75 -38.56 0.96
C ASN A 442 21.60 -38.58 -0.58
N ASP A 443 20.69 -37.76 -1.12
CA ASP A 443 20.38 -37.69 -2.56
C ASP A 443 21.18 -36.60 -3.27
N ALA A 444 22.42 -36.95 -3.65
CA ALA A 444 23.36 -36.01 -4.28
C ALA A 444 22.91 -35.51 -5.66
N ASP A 445 22.27 -36.37 -6.47
CA ASP A 445 21.87 -36.02 -7.83
C ASP A 445 20.75 -34.97 -7.84
N ARG A 446 19.73 -35.14 -7.00
CA ARG A 446 18.64 -34.15 -6.89
C ARG A 446 19.09 -32.90 -6.15
N ALA A 447 20.03 -33.01 -5.21
CA ALA A 447 20.65 -31.86 -4.55
C ALA A 447 21.43 -30.98 -5.55
N GLU A 448 22.19 -31.57 -6.46
CA GLU A 448 22.91 -30.81 -7.50
C GLU A 448 21.93 -30.12 -8.45
N LYS A 449 20.85 -30.80 -8.88
CA LYS A 449 19.77 -30.17 -9.67
C LYS A 449 19.16 -28.98 -8.95
N PHE A 450 18.83 -29.13 -7.66
CA PHE A 450 18.33 -28.03 -6.84
C PHE A 450 19.30 -26.84 -6.84
N ILE A 451 20.59 -27.07 -6.60
CA ILE A 451 21.61 -26.02 -6.61
C ILE A 451 21.68 -25.32 -7.98
N GLN A 452 21.60 -26.06 -9.08
CA GLN A 452 21.60 -25.50 -10.43
C GLN A 452 20.37 -24.62 -10.71
N ILE A 453 19.20 -25.02 -10.22
CA ILE A 453 17.97 -24.21 -10.29
C ILE A 453 18.18 -22.90 -9.52
N MET A 454 18.74 -22.97 -8.31
CA MET A 454 18.97 -21.80 -7.45
C MET A 454 20.05 -20.86 -8.00
N LYS A 455 21.11 -21.39 -8.65
CA LYS A 455 22.18 -20.61 -9.31
C LYS A 455 21.64 -19.58 -10.31
N LYS A 456 20.54 -19.88 -11.01
CA LYS A 456 19.93 -18.96 -12.00
C LYS A 456 19.41 -17.65 -11.39
N THR A 457 19.32 -17.55 -10.06
CA THR A 457 18.63 -16.45 -9.37
C THR A 457 19.55 -15.41 -8.72
N ASN A 458 20.85 -15.69 -8.55
CA ASN A 458 21.85 -14.80 -7.92
C ASN A 458 21.54 -14.37 -6.47
N ARG A 459 20.67 -15.09 -5.74
CA ARG A 459 20.21 -14.69 -4.40
C ARG A 459 20.77 -15.48 -3.22
N VAL A 460 21.41 -16.63 -3.47
CA VAL A 460 22.01 -17.45 -2.41
C VAL A 460 23.45 -17.76 -2.80
N ASP A 461 24.37 -17.58 -1.86
CA ASP A 461 25.74 -18.03 -2.02
C ASP A 461 25.75 -19.57 -2.12
N THR A 462 26.02 -20.05 -3.33
CA THR A 462 26.05 -21.47 -3.65
C THR A 462 27.13 -22.21 -2.88
N ASN A 463 28.19 -21.52 -2.45
CA ASN A 463 29.24 -22.12 -1.62
C ASN A 463 28.71 -22.44 -0.22
N SER A 464 27.82 -21.59 0.32
CA SER A 464 27.18 -21.86 1.60
C SER A 464 26.12 -22.99 1.53
N LEU A 465 25.40 -23.12 0.41
CA LEU A 465 24.49 -24.25 0.20
C LEU A 465 25.26 -25.56 0.06
N LEU A 466 26.34 -25.56 -0.75
CA LEU A 466 27.23 -26.70 -0.92
C LEU A 466 27.91 -27.09 0.39
N SER A 467 28.36 -26.14 1.22
CA SER A 467 28.95 -26.46 2.52
C SER A 467 27.94 -27.09 3.49
N ASN A 468 26.67 -26.65 3.47
CA ASN A 468 25.61 -27.22 4.31
C ASN A 468 25.17 -28.63 3.87
N ILE A 469 25.35 -28.95 2.59
CA ILE A 469 25.08 -30.29 2.03
C ILE A 469 26.30 -31.21 2.21
N LYS A 470 27.54 -30.68 2.10
CA LYS A 470 28.79 -31.46 2.22
C LYS A 470 29.32 -31.64 3.65
N ALA A 471 28.91 -30.81 4.62
CA ALA A 471 29.33 -30.96 6.01
C ALA A 471 28.93 -32.31 6.65
N SER A 472 28.09 -33.12 5.98
CA SER A 472 27.71 -34.48 6.36
C SER A 472 28.52 -35.59 5.71
N ASP A 473 29.24 -35.36 4.60
CA ASP A 473 30.09 -36.39 3.97
C ASP A 473 31.36 -36.69 4.81
N SER A 474 31.62 -35.89 5.85
CA SER A 474 32.80 -36.00 6.73
C SER A 474 32.49 -36.51 8.14
N GLY A 475 31.26 -36.98 8.39
CA GLY A 475 30.88 -37.63 9.64
C GLY A 475 30.95 -39.16 9.55
N ILE A 476 32.16 -39.71 9.67
CA ILE A 476 32.41 -41.10 10.12
C ILE A 476 32.82 -41.04 11.59
#